data_AF-A0A923BMI0-F1
#
_entry.id   AF-A0A923BMI0-F1
#
_cell.length_a   1.000
_cell.length_b   1.000
_cell.length_c   1.000
_cell.angle_alpha   90.00
_cell.angle_beta   90.00
_cell.angle_gamma   90.00
#
_symmetry.space_group_name_H-M   'P 1'
#
loop_
_entity.id
_entity.type
_entity.pdbx_description
1 polymer ?
#
loop_
_entity_poly.entity_id
_entity_poly.type
_entity_poly.pdbx_seq_one_letter_code
_entity_poly.pdbx_strand_id
1 'polypeptide(L)'
;MKSFKYVFLFCLILVGFGADAQRYARANGNWITGNIWASTPNGVAGSAANPTATDDVYTNGFQVTTSSNTTCKNLFISYNVANSLSIGNLRTITITGTLNGWDDVGQVEEIPTLSNLVFGNGASLTFTGANVAIPYTGYVIYFWDSTVPLARVNFNFGAGTTYGLIVPLSFSTILNLNSGTLAPDNGADISGTSANFVIASGATLTTGDPVSFGNVTINGTLNTTSYVNATTSFTVGATGSFNTSFEGVNQTQGWWNLNNSPSSVSLNATSIINYRASANQIVAVESYGNLDLSGSGTKTVASGGSVNIAGDLTFNNTGVTLNSPQTVIFDGTAAQQISGGGTA
;
A
#
# COMPACT_ATOMS: atom_id res chain seq x y z
N MET A 1 -68.86 -18.42 -16.41
CA MET A 1 -67.65 -17.73 -15.92
C MET A 1 -66.89 -18.69 -15.02
N LYS A 2 -65.74 -19.22 -15.47
CA LYS A 2 -64.89 -20.13 -14.69
C LYS A 2 -63.85 -19.30 -13.93
N SER A 3 -63.92 -19.35 -12.60
CA SER A 3 -62.99 -18.67 -11.69
C SER A 3 -61.61 -19.31 -11.79
N PHE A 4 -60.63 -18.58 -12.32
CA PHE A 4 -59.21 -18.91 -12.25
C PHE A 4 -58.70 -18.46 -10.86
N LYS A 5 -58.44 -19.42 -9.97
CA LYS A 5 -57.74 -19.17 -8.71
C LYS A 5 -56.25 -19.12 -9.00
N TYR A 6 -55.67 -17.92 -9.06
CA TYR A 6 -54.22 -17.74 -9.05
C TYR A 6 -53.69 -18.11 -7.65
N VAL A 7 -53.09 -19.29 -7.54
CA VAL A 7 -52.25 -19.65 -6.39
C VAL A 7 -50.93 -18.90 -6.58
N PHE A 8 -50.80 -17.76 -5.91
CA PHE A 8 -49.55 -17.01 -5.84
C PHE A 8 -48.61 -17.77 -4.88
N LEU A 9 -47.72 -18.60 -5.43
CA LEU A 9 -46.67 -19.26 -4.68
C LEU A 9 -45.60 -18.21 -4.33
N PHE A 10 -45.68 -17.65 -3.13
CA PHE A 10 -44.63 -16.81 -2.57
C PHE A 10 -43.42 -17.70 -2.27
N CYS A 11 -42.52 -17.84 -3.23
CA CYS A 11 -41.24 -18.50 -3.03
C CYS A 11 -40.37 -17.55 -2.20
N LEU A 12 -40.47 -17.66 -0.88
CA LEU A 12 -39.60 -16.97 0.06
C LEU A 12 -38.19 -17.56 -0.11
N ILE A 13 -37.39 -16.95 -0.98
CA ILE A 13 -35.95 -17.25 -1.07
C ILE A 13 -35.33 -16.69 0.21
N LEU A 14 -35.27 -17.53 1.24
CA LEU A 14 -34.40 -17.33 2.40
C LEU A 14 -32.96 -17.48 1.91
N VAL A 15 -32.43 -16.41 1.31
CA VAL A 15 -30.99 -16.22 1.19
C VAL A 15 -30.46 -16.00 2.61
N GLY A 16 -30.21 -17.11 3.30
CA GLY A 16 -29.42 -17.09 4.52
C GLY A 16 -28.02 -16.66 4.11
N PHE A 17 -27.65 -15.42 4.39
CA PHE A 17 -26.26 -15.00 4.40
C PHE A 17 -25.59 -15.82 5.50
N GLY A 18 -24.92 -16.92 5.13
CA GLY A 18 -24.15 -17.71 6.06
C GLY A 18 -23.11 -16.79 6.67
N ALA A 19 -23.21 -16.53 7.97
CA ALA A 19 -22.17 -15.83 8.69
C ALA A 19 -20.86 -16.62 8.52
N ASP A 20 -19.76 -15.91 8.28
CA ASP A 20 -18.45 -16.52 8.19
C ASP A 20 -18.13 -17.26 9.49
N ALA A 21 -17.41 -18.39 9.39
CA ALA A 21 -17.08 -19.14 10.58
C ALA A 21 -16.03 -18.39 11.40
N GLN A 22 -16.33 -18.18 12.68
CA GLN A 22 -15.41 -17.53 13.61
C GLN A 22 -14.47 -18.56 14.26
N ARG A 23 -13.21 -18.18 14.42
CA ARG A 23 -12.14 -19.01 15.01
C ARG A 23 -11.42 -18.21 16.09
N TYR A 24 -11.70 -18.55 17.34
CA TYR A 24 -11.07 -17.93 18.51
C TYR A 24 -9.98 -18.84 19.04
N ALA A 25 -8.75 -18.34 19.20
CA ALA A 25 -7.76 -19.08 19.96
C ALA A 25 -8.19 -19.16 21.44
N ARG A 26 -7.97 -20.31 22.06
CA ARG A 26 -8.32 -20.61 23.47
C ARG A 26 -7.19 -21.30 24.21
N ALA A 27 -6.04 -21.40 23.56
CA ALA A 27 -4.79 -21.87 24.10
C ALA A 27 -3.65 -21.29 23.25
N ASN A 28 -2.47 -21.14 23.84
CA ASN A 28 -1.27 -20.86 23.06
C ASN A 28 -0.94 -22.09 22.19
N GLY A 29 -0.48 -21.86 20.97
CA GLY A 29 -0.02 -22.96 20.13
C GLY A 29 0.05 -22.62 18.66
N ASN A 30 0.07 -23.67 17.83
CA ASN A 30 0.26 -23.50 16.40
C ASN A 30 -1.08 -23.40 15.67
N TRP A 31 -1.17 -22.46 14.72
CA TRP A 31 -2.34 -22.19 13.89
C TRP A 31 -2.96 -23.45 13.26
N ILE A 32 -2.13 -24.42 12.86
CA ILE A 32 -2.62 -25.67 12.24
C ILE A 32 -3.02 -26.76 13.25
N THR A 33 -3.05 -26.45 14.55
CA THR A 33 -3.44 -27.43 15.58
C THR A 33 -4.87 -27.17 16.03
N GLY A 34 -5.79 -28.07 15.67
CA GLY A 34 -7.22 -27.88 15.94
C GLY A 34 -7.54 -27.66 17.42
N ASN A 35 -6.73 -28.24 18.32
CA ASN A 35 -6.91 -28.16 19.76
C ASN A 35 -6.72 -26.76 20.39
N ILE A 36 -6.31 -25.74 19.62
CA ILE A 36 -6.25 -24.36 20.13
C ILE A 36 -7.48 -23.53 19.78
N TRP A 37 -8.33 -23.99 18.85
CA TRP A 37 -9.40 -23.19 18.28
C TRP A 37 -10.77 -23.48 18.89
N ALA A 38 -11.61 -22.46 19.00
CA ALA A 38 -13.01 -22.55 19.38
C ALA A 38 -13.91 -21.75 18.43
N SER A 39 -15.19 -22.13 18.35
CA SER A 39 -16.20 -21.46 17.51
C SER A 39 -16.83 -20.23 18.15
N THR A 40 -16.60 -20.01 19.45
CA THR A 40 -17.10 -18.86 20.20
C THR A 40 -15.97 -18.27 21.07
N PRO A 41 -16.04 -16.98 21.44
CA PRO A 41 -15.00 -16.34 22.23
C PRO A 41 -14.70 -17.04 23.54
N ASN A 42 -15.71 -17.69 24.15
CA ASN A 42 -15.65 -18.40 25.42
C ASN A 42 -15.67 -19.93 25.29
N GLY A 43 -15.57 -20.46 24.07
CA GLY A 43 -15.63 -21.90 23.82
C GLY A 43 -14.43 -22.68 24.38
N VAL A 44 -14.55 -24.01 24.36
CA VAL A 44 -13.46 -24.92 24.75
C VAL A 44 -12.48 -25.06 23.58
N ALA A 45 -11.18 -25.03 23.85
CA ALA A 45 -10.16 -25.26 22.83
C ALA A 45 -10.33 -26.65 22.19
N GLY A 46 -10.24 -26.75 20.85
CA GLY A 46 -10.57 -27.97 20.11
C GLY A 46 -12.02 -28.11 19.67
N SER A 47 -12.90 -27.15 20.02
CA SER A 47 -14.30 -27.16 19.57
C SER A 47 -14.49 -26.65 18.14
N ALA A 48 -13.46 -26.06 17.53
CA ALA A 48 -13.46 -25.65 16.13
C ALA A 48 -12.37 -26.34 15.31
N ALA A 49 -12.59 -26.43 14.01
CA ALA A 49 -11.57 -26.81 13.05
C ALA A 49 -10.50 -25.72 12.93
N ASN A 50 -9.39 -26.06 12.28
CA ASN A 50 -8.35 -25.09 11.91
C ASN A 50 -8.94 -23.98 11.01
N PRO A 51 -8.48 -22.72 11.14
CA PRO A 51 -8.93 -21.66 10.28
C PRO A 51 -8.65 -21.90 8.80
N THR A 52 -9.61 -21.51 7.98
CA THR A 52 -9.54 -21.54 6.51
C THR A 52 -9.70 -20.15 5.91
N ALA A 53 -9.58 -20.03 4.59
CA ALA A 53 -9.65 -18.75 3.87
C ALA A 53 -10.99 -18.00 4.01
N THR A 54 -12.05 -18.66 4.47
CA THR A 54 -13.37 -18.06 4.70
C THR A 54 -13.61 -17.66 6.15
N ASP A 55 -12.65 -17.94 7.05
CA ASP A 55 -12.87 -17.80 8.48
C ASP A 55 -12.35 -16.47 9.01
N ASP A 56 -13.06 -15.92 10.00
CA ASP A 56 -12.61 -14.80 10.81
C ASP A 56 -11.79 -15.33 11.99
N VAL A 57 -10.53 -14.89 12.11
CA VAL A 57 -9.58 -15.45 13.07
C VAL A 57 -9.21 -14.45 14.14
N TYR A 58 -9.34 -14.85 15.40
CA TYR A 58 -9.08 -14.02 16.58
C TYR A 58 -7.99 -14.69 17.43
N THR A 59 -6.91 -13.96 17.75
CA THR A 59 -5.90 -14.46 18.70
C THR A 59 -6.42 -14.52 20.13
N ASN A 60 -7.46 -13.75 20.47
CA ASN A 60 -8.30 -13.95 21.65
C ASN A 60 -7.54 -14.04 23.00
N GLY A 61 -6.46 -13.27 23.13
CA GLY A 61 -5.61 -13.16 24.32
C GLY A 61 -4.46 -14.15 24.34
N PHE A 62 -4.32 -14.99 23.31
CA PHE A 62 -3.33 -16.08 23.24
C PHE A 62 -2.25 -15.80 22.20
N GLN A 63 -1.13 -16.50 22.35
CA GLN A 63 -0.04 -16.51 21.38
C GLN A 63 -0.24 -17.62 20.36
N VAL A 64 -0.49 -17.22 19.11
CA VAL A 64 -0.64 -18.11 17.96
C VAL A 64 0.64 -18.08 17.14
N THR A 65 1.19 -19.25 16.83
CA THR A 65 2.36 -19.37 15.93
C THR A 65 1.96 -19.98 14.60
N THR A 66 2.47 -19.50 13.48
CA THR A 66 2.31 -20.17 12.17
C THR A 66 3.59 -20.92 11.79
N SER A 67 3.51 -22.25 11.67
CA SER A 67 4.63 -23.09 11.16
C SER A 67 4.50 -23.46 9.70
N SER A 68 3.42 -23.02 9.05
CA SER A 68 3.08 -23.26 7.64
C SER A 68 2.43 -22.01 7.05
N ASN A 69 2.28 -21.97 5.73
CA ASN A 69 1.52 -20.91 5.08
C ASN A 69 0.03 -21.11 5.40
N THR A 70 -0.64 -20.04 5.80
CA THR A 70 -2.04 -20.08 6.20
C THR A 70 -2.82 -18.98 5.51
N THR A 71 -4.14 -19.14 5.46
CA THR A 71 -5.04 -18.16 4.87
C THR A 71 -6.25 -17.98 5.78
N CYS A 72 -6.73 -16.75 5.89
CA CYS A 72 -8.00 -16.41 6.55
C CYS A 72 -8.77 -15.35 5.77
N LYS A 73 -10.03 -15.14 6.17
CA LYS A 73 -10.80 -14.00 5.71
C LYS A 73 -10.30 -12.75 6.41
N ASN A 74 -10.67 -12.58 7.67
CA ASN A 74 -10.20 -11.49 8.53
C ASN A 74 -9.26 -12.01 9.61
N LEU A 75 -8.37 -11.13 10.08
CA LEU A 75 -7.43 -11.43 11.15
C LEU A 75 -7.52 -10.34 12.24
N PHE A 76 -7.90 -10.76 13.43
CA PHE A 76 -8.07 -9.93 14.62
C PHE A 76 -6.98 -10.29 15.64
N ILE A 77 -6.10 -9.33 15.91
CA ILE A 77 -4.92 -9.49 16.75
C ILE A 77 -5.16 -8.78 18.08
N SER A 78 -5.02 -9.51 19.18
CA SER A 78 -5.17 -9.01 20.54
C SER A 78 -4.25 -7.82 20.77
N TYR A 79 -4.85 -6.67 21.05
CA TYR A 79 -4.17 -5.36 21.08
C TYR A 79 -3.15 -5.22 22.22
N ASN A 80 -3.34 -5.94 23.33
CA ASN A 80 -2.56 -5.79 24.57
C ASN A 80 -1.75 -7.03 24.95
N VAL A 81 -1.64 -8.03 24.05
CA VAL A 81 -0.86 -9.24 24.27
C VAL A 81 0.36 -9.26 23.37
N ALA A 82 1.55 -9.05 23.95
CA ALA A 82 2.80 -9.10 23.22
C ALA A 82 2.97 -10.46 22.50
N ASN A 83 3.41 -10.40 21.25
CA ASN A 83 3.61 -11.57 20.40
C ASN A 83 2.37 -12.47 20.25
N SER A 84 1.16 -11.89 20.29
CA SER A 84 -0.09 -12.63 20.10
C SER A 84 -0.15 -13.38 18.77
N LEU A 85 0.60 -12.93 17.76
CA LEU A 85 0.84 -13.71 16.54
C LEU A 85 2.31 -13.71 16.15
N SER A 86 2.88 -14.92 16.07
CA SER A 86 4.24 -15.18 15.58
C SER A 86 4.19 -15.90 14.24
N ILE A 87 4.73 -15.27 13.19
CA ILE A 87 4.81 -15.83 11.85
C ILE A 87 6.16 -16.51 11.69
N GLY A 88 6.18 -17.84 11.50
CA GLY A 88 7.43 -18.59 11.37
C GLY A 88 8.28 -18.17 10.18
N ASN A 89 9.55 -18.58 10.17
CA ASN A 89 10.48 -18.29 9.07
C ASN A 89 9.92 -18.75 7.72
N LEU A 90 10.03 -17.88 6.71
CA LEU A 90 9.56 -18.12 5.34
C LEU A 90 8.07 -18.53 5.27
N ARG A 91 7.26 -18.08 6.23
CA ARG A 91 5.81 -18.32 6.24
C ARG A 91 5.04 -17.08 5.82
N THR A 92 3.93 -17.33 5.14
CA THR A 92 3.00 -16.29 4.72
C THR A 92 1.64 -16.54 5.35
N ILE A 93 1.05 -15.49 5.91
CA ILE A 93 -0.37 -15.45 6.20
C ILE A 93 -1.04 -14.63 5.10
N THR A 94 -1.97 -15.25 4.37
CA THR A 94 -2.78 -14.58 3.36
C THR A 94 -4.11 -14.16 3.98
N ILE A 95 -4.38 -12.86 4.00
CA ILE A 95 -5.59 -12.25 4.52
C ILE A 95 -6.42 -11.79 3.33
N THR A 96 -7.58 -12.40 3.14
CA THR A 96 -8.44 -12.06 1.97
C THR A 96 -9.37 -10.89 2.24
N GLY A 97 -9.62 -10.56 3.51
CA GLY A 97 -10.34 -9.38 3.98
C GLY A 97 -9.41 -8.40 4.69
N THR A 98 -9.61 -8.22 6.00
CA THR A 98 -9.02 -7.13 6.79
C THR A 98 -8.17 -7.63 7.96
N LEU A 99 -7.10 -6.89 8.28
CA LEU A 99 -6.33 -6.99 9.53
C LEU A 99 -6.78 -5.90 10.53
N ASN A 100 -7.03 -6.31 11.77
CA ASN A 100 -7.44 -5.43 12.87
C ASN A 100 -6.70 -5.74 14.16
N GLY A 101 -6.41 -4.72 14.97
CA GLY A 101 -6.24 -4.89 16.41
C GLY A 101 -7.61 -5.09 17.09
N TRP A 102 -7.63 -5.87 18.17
CA TRP A 102 -8.87 -6.31 18.82
C TRP A 102 -8.73 -6.41 20.33
N ASP A 103 -9.68 -5.83 21.07
CA ASP A 103 -9.87 -6.05 22.50
C ASP A 103 -10.76 -7.26 22.74
N ASP A 104 -10.17 -8.32 23.27
CA ASP A 104 -10.84 -9.58 23.55
C ASP A 104 -11.88 -9.46 24.69
N VAL A 105 -11.71 -8.49 25.59
CA VAL A 105 -12.58 -8.28 26.74
C VAL A 105 -13.78 -7.43 26.35
N GLY A 106 -13.55 -6.27 25.75
CA GLY A 106 -14.58 -5.37 25.26
C GLY A 106 -15.28 -5.84 23.98
N GLN A 107 -14.67 -6.76 23.24
CA GLN A 107 -15.10 -7.19 21.90
C GLN A 107 -15.26 -6.01 20.94
N VAL A 108 -14.26 -5.12 20.98
CA VAL A 108 -14.18 -3.92 20.15
C VAL A 108 -12.83 -3.87 19.47
N GLU A 109 -12.76 -3.25 18.30
CA GLU A 109 -11.48 -3.01 17.67
C GLU A 109 -10.69 -1.90 18.38
N GLU A 110 -9.39 -2.15 18.60
CA GLU A 110 -8.48 -1.20 19.25
C GLU A 110 -7.12 -1.18 18.55
N ILE A 111 -6.41 -0.05 18.67
CA ILE A 111 -5.05 0.07 18.16
C ILE A 111 -4.11 -0.80 19.03
N PRO A 112 -3.28 -1.66 18.43
CA PRO A 112 -2.32 -2.46 19.19
C PRO A 112 -1.35 -1.58 19.99
N THR A 113 -1.15 -1.91 21.27
CA THR A 113 -0.35 -1.10 22.21
C THR A 113 1.06 -1.66 22.44
N LEU A 114 1.33 -2.86 21.93
CA LEU A 114 2.59 -3.59 22.10
C LEU A 114 3.07 -4.13 20.74
N SER A 115 4.26 -4.72 20.70
CA SER A 115 4.66 -5.52 19.54
C SER A 115 3.87 -6.84 19.50
N ASN A 116 2.65 -6.80 18.97
CA ASN A 116 1.74 -7.95 18.92
C ASN A 116 2.11 -8.95 17.81
N LEU A 117 2.77 -8.48 16.74
CA LEU A 117 3.24 -9.32 15.63
C LEU A 117 4.75 -9.56 15.70
N VAL A 118 5.14 -10.82 15.60
CA VAL A 118 6.54 -11.25 15.43
C VAL A 118 6.70 -11.88 14.06
N PHE A 119 7.66 -11.41 13.29
CA PHE A 119 8.00 -11.95 11.98
C PHE A 119 9.30 -12.74 12.06
N GLY A 120 9.25 -14.02 11.71
CA GLY A 120 10.43 -14.81 11.39
C GLY A 120 11.13 -14.29 10.15
N ASN A 121 12.34 -14.77 9.90
CA ASN A 121 13.11 -14.38 8.72
C ASN A 121 12.34 -14.71 7.43
N GLY A 122 12.11 -13.70 6.59
CA GLY A 122 11.34 -13.80 5.35
C GLY A 122 9.86 -14.12 5.54
N ALA A 123 9.33 -14.06 6.77
CA ALA A 123 7.90 -14.13 7.02
C ALA A 123 7.17 -12.93 6.41
N SER A 124 5.90 -13.08 6.05
CA SER A 124 5.12 -12.00 5.42
C SER A 124 3.62 -12.05 5.73
N LEU A 125 2.98 -10.88 5.72
CA LEU A 125 1.54 -10.76 5.52
C LEU A 125 1.25 -10.48 4.04
N THR A 126 0.24 -11.13 3.48
CA THR A 126 -0.24 -10.87 2.12
C THR A 126 -1.72 -10.57 2.12
N PHE A 127 -2.12 -9.43 1.57
CA PHE A 127 -3.51 -9.00 1.49
C PHE A 127 -4.01 -9.13 0.05
N THR A 128 -5.17 -9.76 -0.15
CA THR A 128 -5.79 -9.84 -1.48
C THR A 128 -7.03 -8.99 -1.65
N GLY A 129 -7.63 -8.52 -0.55
CA GLY A 129 -8.83 -7.68 -0.58
C GLY A 129 -10.12 -8.37 -1.08
N ALA A 130 -10.02 -9.60 -1.61
CA ALA A 130 -11.10 -10.33 -2.27
C ALA A 130 -12.38 -10.49 -1.43
N ASN A 131 -12.28 -10.41 -0.09
CA ASN A 131 -13.37 -10.63 0.85
C ASN A 131 -13.52 -9.50 1.88
N VAL A 132 -13.11 -8.27 1.55
CA VAL A 132 -13.34 -7.10 2.42
C VAL A 132 -14.85 -6.84 2.52
N ALA A 133 -15.42 -7.14 3.69
CA ALA A 133 -16.85 -7.00 3.98
C ALA A 133 -17.14 -5.72 4.78
N ILE A 134 -18.42 -5.33 4.86
CA ILE A 134 -18.92 -4.29 5.77
C ILE A 134 -18.65 -4.74 7.22
N PRO A 135 -18.18 -3.86 8.14
CA PRO A 135 -18.02 -2.41 8.02
C PRO A 135 -16.72 -1.93 7.39
N TYR A 136 -15.79 -2.82 7.06
CA TYR A 136 -14.45 -2.46 6.58
C TYR A 136 -14.39 -2.10 5.09
N THR A 137 -15.52 -1.74 4.46
CA THR A 137 -15.63 -1.55 3.02
C THR A 137 -14.54 -0.62 2.49
N GLY A 138 -13.61 -1.20 1.73
CA GLY A 138 -12.49 -0.49 1.11
C GLY A 138 -11.16 -0.60 1.86
N TYR A 139 -11.10 -1.06 3.11
CA TYR A 139 -9.88 -1.04 3.92
C TYR A 139 -9.37 -2.44 4.28
N VAL A 140 -8.11 -2.73 3.95
CA VAL A 140 -7.46 -4.02 4.25
C VAL A 140 -6.73 -4.02 5.59
N ILE A 141 -6.46 -2.84 6.15
CA ILE A 141 -5.91 -2.64 7.49
C ILE A 141 -6.69 -1.45 8.08
N TYR A 142 -7.29 -1.63 9.25
CA TYR A 142 -8.20 -0.62 9.81
C TYR A 142 -7.72 -0.08 11.17
N PHE A 143 -7.66 -0.91 12.23
CA PHE A 143 -7.15 -0.49 13.55
C PHE A 143 -5.71 -0.95 13.76
N TRP A 144 -4.77 -0.24 13.13
CA TRP A 144 -3.33 -0.49 13.25
C TRP A 144 -2.59 0.82 13.05
N ASP A 145 -1.57 1.14 13.86
CA ASP A 145 -0.89 2.42 13.70
C ASP A 145 0.63 2.29 13.50
N SER A 146 1.26 3.44 13.31
CA SER A 146 2.70 3.55 13.07
C SER A 146 3.58 3.18 14.28
N THR A 147 3.02 3.02 15.48
CA THR A 147 3.80 2.68 16.69
C THR A 147 4.15 1.20 16.75
N VAL A 148 3.44 0.35 16.00
CA VAL A 148 3.69 -1.08 15.88
C VAL A 148 4.01 -1.44 14.42
N PRO A 149 5.26 -1.28 13.97
CA PRO A 149 5.60 -1.45 12.56
C PRO A 149 5.32 -2.87 12.04
N LEU A 150 4.76 -2.96 10.84
CA LEU A 150 4.62 -4.23 10.12
C LEU A 150 5.94 -4.58 9.43
N ALA A 151 6.40 -5.83 9.48
CA ALA A 151 7.71 -6.16 8.89
C ALA A 151 7.67 -6.24 7.37
N ARG A 152 7.13 -7.34 6.83
CA ARG A 152 7.01 -7.57 5.38
C ARG A 152 5.54 -7.70 5.02
N VAL A 153 5.06 -6.77 4.20
CA VAL A 153 3.67 -6.72 3.74
C VAL A 153 3.63 -6.75 2.22
N ASN A 154 2.74 -7.58 1.68
CA ASN A 154 2.44 -7.63 0.25
C ASN A 154 0.96 -7.29 0.04
N PHE A 155 0.68 -6.27 -0.76
CA PHE A 155 -0.65 -6.00 -1.29
C PHE A 155 -0.78 -6.62 -2.69
N ASN A 156 -1.73 -7.53 -2.87
CA ASN A 156 -1.97 -8.25 -4.13
C ASN A 156 -3.46 -8.26 -4.44
N PHE A 157 -4.01 -7.08 -4.70
CA PHE A 157 -5.46 -6.87 -4.79
C PHE A 157 -6.09 -7.43 -6.08
N GLY A 158 -5.27 -7.64 -7.12
CA GLY A 158 -5.72 -7.95 -8.46
C GLY A 158 -5.83 -6.69 -9.32
N ALA A 159 -5.82 -6.86 -10.65
CA ALA A 159 -5.91 -5.73 -11.56
C ALA A 159 -7.29 -5.05 -11.46
N GLY A 160 -7.32 -3.71 -11.44
CA GLY A 160 -8.55 -2.93 -11.45
C GLY A 160 -9.28 -2.78 -10.11
N THR A 161 -8.78 -3.40 -9.04
CA THR A 161 -9.32 -3.24 -7.68
C THR A 161 -8.61 -2.12 -6.92
N THR A 162 -9.33 -1.41 -6.06
CA THR A 162 -8.79 -0.33 -5.22
C THR A 162 -9.13 -0.59 -3.75
N TYR A 163 -8.12 -0.49 -2.88
CA TYR A 163 -8.29 -0.53 -1.43
C TYR A 163 -7.50 0.61 -0.78
N GLY A 164 -8.00 1.13 0.34
CA GLY A 164 -7.38 2.17 1.12
C GLY A 164 -6.83 1.70 2.45
N LEU A 165 -6.29 2.68 3.17
CA LEU A 165 -5.84 2.61 4.56
C LEU A 165 -6.44 3.83 5.26
N ILE A 166 -6.89 3.69 6.50
CA ILE A 166 -7.53 4.78 7.27
C ILE A 166 -6.62 5.38 8.33
N VAL A 167 -5.44 4.78 8.54
CA VAL A 167 -4.53 5.06 9.65
C VAL A 167 -3.09 5.08 9.15
N PRO A 168 -2.20 5.90 9.76
CA PRO A 168 -0.78 5.88 9.44
C PRO A 168 -0.16 4.51 9.71
N LEU A 169 0.60 3.97 8.76
CA LEU A 169 1.30 2.70 8.90
C LEU A 169 2.81 2.90 8.78
N SER A 170 3.55 2.20 9.64
CA SER A 170 5.00 2.08 9.54
C SER A 170 5.41 0.65 9.18
N PHE A 171 6.48 0.53 8.42
CA PHE A 171 7.04 -0.72 7.94
C PHE A 171 8.51 -0.83 8.35
N SER A 172 8.90 -1.98 8.91
CA SER A 172 10.28 -2.18 9.38
C SER A 172 11.18 -2.89 8.37
N THR A 173 10.63 -3.59 7.37
CA THR A 173 11.43 -4.35 6.40
C THR A 173 11.04 -4.05 4.96
N ILE A 174 9.85 -4.47 4.50
CA ILE A 174 9.45 -4.33 3.10
C ILE A 174 7.94 -4.11 2.98
N LEU A 175 7.56 -3.16 2.14
CA LEU A 175 6.21 -3.00 1.61
C LEU A 175 6.25 -3.25 0.10
N ASN A 176 5.53 -4.27 -0.36
CA ASN A 176 5.34 -4.55 -1.78
C ASN A 176 3.88 -4.30 -2.18
N LEU A 177 3.66 -3.48 -3.20
CA LEU A 177 2.38 -3.37 -3.89
C LEU A 177 2.50 -4.12 -5.22
N ASN A 178 2.03 -5.37 -5.24
CA ASN A 178 2.22 -6.31 -6.35
C ASN A 178 1.19 -6.14 -7.46
N SER A 179 -0.05 -5.80 -7.11
CA SER A 179 -1.13 -5.58 -8.08
C SER A 179 -2.26 -4.74 -7.49
N GLY A 180 -3.05 -4.11 -8.37
CA GLY A 180 -4.17 -3.25 -8.02
C GLY A 180 -3.75 -1.87 -7.55
N THR A 181 -4.70 -1.17 -6.92
CA THR A 181 -4.49 0.19 -6.44
C THR A 181 -4.55 0.24 -4.91
N LEU A 182 -3.50 0.78 -4.28
CA LEU A 182 -3.54 1.23 -2.90
C LEU A 182 -3.83 2.73 -2.89
N ALA A 183 -4.86 3.15 -2.18
CA ALA A 183 -5.27 4.54 -2.06
C ALA A 183 -5.54 4.92 -0.60
N PRO A 184 -4.48 5.19 0.21
CA PRO A 184 -4.65 5.62 1.60
C PRO A 184 -5.52 6.88 1.68
N ASP A 185 -6.35 6.96 2.71
CA ASP A 185 -7.12 8.17 3.03
C ASP A 185 -6.17 9.28 3.46
N ASN A 186 -6.64 10.53 3.38
CA ASN A 186 -5.85 11.68 3.78
C ASN A 186 -5.49 11.63 5.29
N GLY A 187 -4.21 11.69 5.61
CA GLY A 187 -3.63 11.48 6.92
C GLY A 187 -3.21 10.04 7.21
N ALA A 188 -3.35 9.10 6.27
CA ALA A 188 -2.94 7.71 6.40
C ALA A 188 -1.54 7.47 5.79
N ASP A 189 -0.55 8.19 6.31
CA ASP A 189 0.84 8.14 5.84
C ASP A 189 1.40 6.71 5.84
N ILE A 190 2.22 6.40 4.83
CA ILE A 190 3.00 5.15 4.79
C ILE A 190 4.49 5.46 4.91
N SER A 191 5.15 4.81 5.87
CA SER A 191 6.56 5.11 6.17
C SER A 191 7.37 3.87 6.54
N GLY A 192 8.68 3.95 6.41
CA GLY A 192 9.62 2.90 6.79
C GLY A 192 11.03 3.30 6.44
N THR A 193 11.66 4.13 7.27
CA THR A 193 12.97 4.77 6.98
C THR A 193 14.12 3.80 6.71
N SER A 194 14.00 2.55 7.17
CA SER A 194 14.94 1.45 6.89
C SER A 194 14.34 0.35 5.99
N ALA A 195 13.08 0.50 5.58
CA ALA A 195 12.35 -0.46 4.77
C ALA A 195 12.45 -0.15 3.28
N ASN A 196 12.16 -1.15 2.47
CA ASN A 196 12.00 -1.01 1.02
C ASN A 196 10.53 -0.87 0.67
N PHE A 197 10.19 0.12 -0.14
CA PHE A 197 8.88 0.24 -0.75
C PHE A 197 8.97 -0.04 -2.25
N VAL A 198 8.22 -1.03 -2.72
CA VAL A 198 8.21 -1.46 -4.12
C VAL A 198 6.79 -1.42 -4.68
N ILE A 199 6.60 -0.67 -5.76
CA ILE A 199 5.37 -0.72 -6.58
C ILE A 199 5.69 -1.56 -7.82
N ALA A 200 5.11 -2.76 -7.91
CA ALA A 200 5.32 -3.65 -9.05
C ALA A 200 4.65 -3.12 -10.33
N SER A 201 5.08 -3.66 -11.48
CA SER A 201 4.48 -3.33 -12.77
C SER A 201 2.98 -3.65 -12.77
N GLY A 202 2.16 -2.71 -13.25
CA GLY A 202 0.69 -2.81 -13.26
C GLY A 202 0.00 -2.48 -11.93
N ALA A 203 0.76 -2.18 -10.86
CA ALA A 203 0.19 -1.73 -9.60
C ALA A 203 0.25 -0.20 -9.46
N THR A 204 -0.64 0.39 -8.65
CA THR A 204 -0.75 1.85 -8.47
C THR A 204 -0.84 2.24 -7.00
N LEU A 205 0.03 3.13 -6.53
CA LEU A 205 -0.22 3.87 -5.29
C LEU A 205 -0.74 5.26 -5.64
N THR A 206 -1.85 5.68 -5.04
CA THR A 206 -2.35 7.06 -5.09
C THR A 206 -2.46 7.58 -3.66
N THR A 207 -1.75 8.64 -3.29
CA THR A 207 -1.77 9.16 -1.92
C THR A 207 -1.75 10.68 -1.85
N GLY A 208 -2.52 11.22 -0.90
CA GLY A 208 -2.48 12.63 -0.52
C GLY A 208 -1.31 12.96 0.42
N ASP A 209 -0.68 11.93 0.98
CA ASP A 209 0.19 12.00 2.14
C ASP A 209 1.66 11.69 1.82
N PRO A 210 2.59 12.06 2.72
CA PRO A 210 4.00 11.73 2.57
C PRO A 210 4.27 10.23 2.39
N VAL A 211 5.22 9.91 1.52
CA VAL A 211 5.80 8.57 1.38
C VAL A 211 7.27 8.65 1.81
N SER A 212 7.66 7.95 2.87
CA SER A 212 9.02 8.06 3.42
C SER A 212 9.64 6.69 3.69
N PHE A 213 10.61 6.26 2.88
CA PHE A 213 11.23 4.94 2.97
C PHE A 213 12.76 4.98 2.88
N GLY A 214 13.40 3.88 3.24
CA GLY A 214 14.83 3.68 2.99
C GLY A 214 15.12 3.63 1.49
N ASN A 215 14.42 2.74 0.80
CA ASN A 215 14.49 2.57 -0.65
C ASN A 215 13.09 2.64 -1.24
N VAL A 216 12.93 3.37 -2.35
CA VAL A 216 11.67 3.45 -3.11
C VAL A 216 11.93 2.97 -4.53
N THR A 217 11.18 1.96 -4.99
CA THR A 217 11.24 1.43 -6.35
C THR A 217 9.86 1.46 -7.00
N ILE A 218 9.75 2.13 -8.14
CA ILE A 218 8.50 2.34 -8.86
C ILE A 218 8.61 1.64 -10.22
N ASN A 219 8.04 0.45 -10.33
CA ASN A 219 7.87 -0.27 -11.60
C ASN A 219 6.43 -0.15 -12.14
N GLY A 220 5.46 0.20 -11.28
CA GLY A 220 4.09 0.56 -11.66
C GLY A 220 3.89 2.07 -11.64
N THR A 221 2.79 2.53 -11.05
CA THR A 221 2.43 3.95 -10.99
C THR A 221 2.43 4.45 -9.55
N LEU A 222 3.09 5.58 -9.30
CA LEU A 222 2.95 6.36 -8.06
C LEU A 222 2.32 7.71 -8.39
N ASN A 223 1.13 7.99 -7.86
CA ASN A 223 0.48 9.29 -7.89
C ASN A 223 0.52 9.90 -6.49
N THR A 224 1.04 11.12 -6.36
CA THR A 224 1.04 11.80 -5.07
C THR A 224 0.84 13.31 -5.20
N THR A 225 0.10 13.88 -4.27
CA THR A 225 0.04 15.34 -4.05
C THR A 225 0.96 15.80 -2.93
N SER A 226 1.75 14.89 -2.36
CA SER A 226 2.74 15.14 -1.30
C SER A 226 4.17 14.85 -1.78
N TYR A 227 5.11 14.85 -0.85
CA TYR A 227 6.50 14.53 -1.11
C TYR A 227 6.79 13.03 -0.98
N VAL A 228 7.80 12.57 -1.72
CA VAL A 228 8.34 11.21 -1.62
C VAL A 228 9.79 11.31 -1.18
N ASN A 229 10.09 10.86 0.04
CA ASN A 229 11.44 10.79 0.57
C ASN A 229 11.97 9.36 0.50
N ALA A 230 13.12 9.20 -0.14
CA ALA A 230 13.93 7.99 -0.04
C ALA A 230 15.27 8.37 0.59
N THR A 231 15.69 7.69 1.66
CA THR A 231 16.96 8.05 2.32
C THR A 231 18.18 7.45 1.62
N THR A 232 18.02 6.28 1.01
CA THR A 232 19.10 5.49 0.41
C THR A 232 19.01 5.47 -1.12
N SER A 233 17.91 5.00 -1.69
CA SER A 233 17.73 4.93 -3.15
C SER A 233 16.32 5.26 -3.62
N PHE A 234 16.23 6.02 -4.70
CA PHE A 234 14.99 6.26 -5.44
C PHE A 234 15.14 5.73 -6.87
N THR A 235 14.34 4.74 -7.23
CA THR A 235 14.40 4.08 -8.54
C THR A 235 13.05 4.13 -9.24
N VAL A 236 13.03 4.55 -10.50
CA VAL A 236 11.87 4.40 -11.39
C VAL A 236 12.26 3.47 -12.53
N GLY A 237 11.69 2.28 -12.54
CA GLY A 237 12.01 1.22 -13.51
C GLY A 237 11.45 1.48 -14.90
N ALA A 238 11.72 0.58 -15.84
CA ALA A 238 11.39 0.75 -17.26
C ALA A 238 9.90 0.97 -17.55
N THR A 239 9.01 0.36 -16.76
CA THR A 239 7.55 0.56 -16.84
C THR A 239 7.01 1.54 -15.80
N GLY A 240 7.91 2.14 -15.02
CA GLY A 240 7.57 2.99 -13.89
C GLY A 240 7.08 4.36 -14.31
N SER A 241 6.02 4.83 -13.65
CA SER A 241 5.51 6.20 -13.76
C SER A 241 5.45 6.85 -12.39
N PHE A 242 6.19 7.94 -12.20
CA PHE A 242 6.11 8.76 -11.01
C PHE A 242 5.42 10.09 -11.31
N ASN A 243 4.28 10.34 -10.67
CA ASN A 243 3.42 11.50 -10.90
C ASN A 243 3.33 12.31 -9.60
N THR A 244 3.94 13.49 -9.58
CA THR A 244 3.88 14.40 -8.42
C THR A 244 3.16 15.70 -8.73
N SER A 245 2.16 15.98 -7.90
CA SER A 245 1.45 17.25 -7.85
C SER A 245 1.75 18.01 -6.54
N PHE A 246 2.92 17.80 -5.94
CA PHE A 246 3.28 18.45 -4.68
C PHE A 246 3.26 19.99 -4.78
N GLU A 247 2.41 20.61 -3.95
CA GLU A 247 2.22 22.07 -3.89
C GLU A 247 2.90 22.73 -2.68
N GLY A 248 3.69 21.97 -1.91
CA GLY A 248 4.35 22.47 -0.71
C GLY A 248 5.25 23.68 -0.98
N VAL A 249 5.08 24.73 -0.16
CA VAL A 249 5.85 25.97 -0.25
C VAL A 249 7.33 25.67 -0.10
N ASN A 250 8.16 26.28 -0.95
CA ASN A 250 9.63 26.13 -0.96
C ASN A 250 10.16 24.72 -1.29
N GLN A 251 9.30 23.76 -1.65
CA GLN A 251 9.69 22.42 -2.12
C GLN A 251 10.83 21.79 -1.31
N THR A 252 10.87 21.99 0.02
CA THR A 252 12.00 21.63 0.89
C THR A 252 12.13 20.13 1.16
N GLN A 253 11.24 19.34 0.56
CA GLN A 253 11.06 17.90 0.77
C GLN A 253 10.89 17.20 -0.58
N GLY A 254 11.00 15.87 -0.55
CA GLY A 254 10.96 15.02 -1.74
C GLY A 254 12.37 14.70 -2.23
N TRP A 255 12.49 13.59 -2.96
CA TRP A 255 13.75 13.15 -3.56
C TRP A 255 14.34 14.20 -4.52
N TRP A 256 13.49 15.07 -5.08
CA TRP A 256 13.88 16.16 -5.97
C TRP A 256 14.45 17.38 -5.24
N ASN A 257 14.41 17.42 -3.91
CA ASN A 257 15.05 18.46 -3.13
C ASN A 257 16.53 18.13 -2.88
N LEU A 258 17.43 19.06 -3.20
CA LEU A 258 18.88 18.91 -3.04
C LEU A 258 19.32 18.56 -1.59
N ASN A 259 18.66 19.10 -0.58
CA ASN A 259 19.03 18.93 0.83
C ASN A 259 18.55 17.61 1.44
N ASN A 260 17.59 16.94 0.81
CA ASN A 260 16.97 15.69 1.27
C ASN A 260 16.99 14.61 0.18
N SER A 261 17.97 14.68 -0.72
CA SER A 261 18.11 13.75 -1.84
C SER A 261 18.58 12.37 -1.35
N PRO A 262 18.09 11.27 -1.96
CA PRO A 262 18.62 9.94 -1.70
C PRO A 262 20.10 9.86 -2.09
N SER A 263 20.84 8.92 -1.49
CA SER A 263 22.24 8.67 -1.87
C SER A 263 22.41 8.20 -3.32
N SER A 264 21.34 7.70 -3.94
CA SER A 264 21.31 7.31 -5.35
C SER A 264 19.93 7.53 -5.96
N VAL A 265 19.92 8.06 -7.18
CA VAL A 265 18.73 8.17 -8.02
C VAL A 265 18.97 7.35 -9.29
N SER A 266 18.00 6.56 -9.71
CA SER A 266 18.04 5.81 -10.97
C SER A 266 16.70 5.91 -11.69
N LEU A 267 16.67 6.67 -12.77
CA LEU A 267 15.50 6.81 -13.64
C LEU A 267 15.79 6.05 -14.93
N ASN A 268 15.03 4.99 -15.20
CA ASN A 268 15.25 4.20 -16.41
C ASN A 268 14.97 5.04 -17.67
N ALA A 269 15.69 4.77 -18.77
CA ALA A 269 15.54 5.49 -20.04
C ALA A 269 14.12 5.45 -20.64
N THR A 270 13.28 4.48 -20.25
CA THR A 270 11.87 4.41 -20.66
C THR A 270 10.88 4.74 -19.55
N SER A 271 11.35 5.09 -18.35
CA SER A 271 10.50 5.54 -17.25
C SER A 271 9.82 6.87 -17.56
N ILE A 272 8.78 7.23 -16.81
CA ILE A 272 8.05 8.50 -16.97
C ILE A 272 8.03 9.25 -15.63
N ILE A 273 8.56 10.47 -15.61
CA ILE A 273 8.47 11.37 -14.46
C ILE A 273 7.61 12.58 -14.83
N ASN A 274 6.57 12.82 -14.03
CA ASN A 274 5.58 13.83 -14.31
C ASN A 274 5.46 14.85 -13.17
N TYR A 275 5.81 16.10 -13.46
CA TYR A 275 5.66 17.24 -12.56
C TYR A 275 4.38 18.00 -12.92
N ARG A 276 3.32 17.83 -12.12
CA ARG A 276 1.95 18.20 -12.48
C ARG A 276 1.31 19.27 -11.59
N ALA A 277 2.01 19.81 -10.59
CA ALA A 277 1.39 20.75 -9.67
C ALA A 277 0.98 22.06 -10.35
N SER A 278 -0.07 22.69 -9.82
CA SER A 278 -0.49 24.03 -10.23
C SER A 278 0.44 25.12 -9.69
N ALA A 279 1.07 24.86 -8.54
CA ALA A 279 2.12 25.68 -7.95
C ALA A 279 3.48 25.49 -8.65
N ASN A 280 4.42 26.39 -8.35
CA ASN A 280 5.80 26.26 -8.82
C ASN A 280 6.42 24.96 -8.29
N GLN A 281 7.17 24.25 -9.14
CA GLN A 281 7.87 23.03 -8.75
C GLN A 281 9.36 23.06 -9.05
N ILE A 282 10.12 22.36 -8.22
CA ILE A 282 11.54 22.10 -8.48
C ILE A 282 11.63 20.81 -9.30
N VAL A 283 12.30 20.88 -10.43
CA VAL A 283 12.68 19.72 -11.24
C VAL A 283 14.11 19.34 -10.84
N ALA A 284 14.33 18.08 -10.48
CA ALA A 284 15.66 17.62 -10.06
C ALA A 284 16.64 17.66 -11.24
N VAL A 285 17.92 17.92 -10.96
CA VAL A 285 19.02 17.80 -11.93
C VAL A 285 19.37 16.32 -12.05
N GLU A 286 18.70 15.64 -12.98
CA GLU A 286 18.83 14.20 -13.19
C GLU A 286 18.81 13.85 -14.68
N SER A 287 19.15 12.60 -14.98
CA SER A 287 18.91 11.98 -16.30
C SER A 287 17.56 11.28 -16.31
N TYR A 288 16.59 11.83 -17.03
CA TYR A 288 15.24 11.31 -17.14
C TYR A 288 15.13 10.35 -18.32
N GLY A 289 14.27 9.34 -18.20
CA GLY A 289 13.73 8.64 -19.36
C GLY A 289 12.83 9.59 -20.15
N ASN A 290 11.58 9.69 -19.74
CA ASN A 290 10.64 10.69 -20.22
C ASN A 290 10.34 11.69 -19.09
N LEU A 291 10.28 12.97 -19.44
CA LEU A 291 9.93 14.05 -18.52
C LEU A 291 8.68 14.76 -19.05
N ASP A 292 7.56 14.62 -18.35
CA ASP A 292 6.39 15.45 -18.64
C ASP A 292 6.23 16.57 -17.61
N LEU A 293 6.05 17.77 -18.13
CA LEU A 293 5.79 18.97 -17.35
C LEU A 293 4.35 19.41 -17.62
N SER A 294 3.54 19.50 -16.57
CA SER A 294 2.13 19.88 -16.66
C SER A 294 1.70 20.74 -15.47
N GLY A 295 0.40 21.07 -15.41
CA GLY A 295 -0.14 22.07 -14.48
C GLY A 295 0.03 23.49 -15.03
N SER A 296 0.08 24.48 -14.13
CA SER A 296 0.15 25.91 -14.47
C SER A 296 1.32 26.65 -13.84
N GLY A 297 2.06 26.01 -12.93
CA GLY A 297 3.17 26.64 -12.23
C GLY A 297 4.48 26.54 -13.00
N THR A 298 5.41 27.45 -12.70
CA THR A 298 6.77 27.40 -13.24
C THR A 298 7.49 26.16 -12.71
N LYS A 299 8.15 25.43 -13.60
CA LYS A 299 9.01 24.30 -13.27
C LYS A 299 10.44 24.80 -13.30
N THR A 300 11.11 24.85 -12.17
CA THR A 300 12.47 25.38 -12.06
C THR A 300 13.42 24.22 -11.86
N VAL A 301 14.39 24.03 -12.75
CA VAL A 301 15.46 23.06 -12.54
C VAL A 301 16.27 23.48 -11.32
N ALA A 302 16.56 22.54 -10.42
CA ALA A 302 17.39 22.78 -9.26
C ALA A 302 18.74 23.37 -9.69
N SER A 303 19.29 24.33 -8.94
CA SER A 303 20.51 25.03 -9.35
C SER A 303 21.70 24.07 -9.43
N GLY A 304 22.52 24.17 -10.49
CA GLY A 304 23.88 23.63 -10.51
C GLY A 304 24.16 22.53 -11.55
N GLY A 305 23.22 22.12 -12.40
CA GLY A 305 23.52 21.19 -13.47
C GLY A 305 22.48 21.12 -14.59
N SER A 306 22.77 20.29 -15.59
CA SER A 306 21.93 20.05 -16.77
C SER A 306 20.84 19.01 -16.48
N VAL A 307 19.69 19.17 -17.12
CA VAL A 307 18.69 18.10 -17.20
C VAL A 307 18.99 17.29 -18.46
N ASN A 308 19.22 15.99 -18.29
CA ASN A 308 19.39 15.09 -19.41
C ASN A 308 18.07 14.35 -19.66
N ILE A 309 17.69 14.22 -20.92
CA ILE A 309 16.50 13.53 -21.37
C ILE A 309 16.98 12.42 -22.30
N ALA A 310 16.66 11.16 -21.97
CA ALA A 310 16.99 9.99 -22.79
C ALA A 310 15.83 9.57 -23.72
N GLY A 311 14.60 9.97 -23.39
CA GLY A 311 13.37 9.77 -24.16
C GLY A 311 12.78 11.11 -24.58
N ASP A 312 11.50 11.35 -24.24
CA ASP A 312 10.76 12.55 -24.64
C ASP A 312 10.68 13.61 -23.53
N LEU A 313 10.62 14.88 -23.95
CA LEU A 313 10.29 16.03 -23.11
C LEU A 313 8.93 16.60 -23.54
N THR A 314 7.94 16.53 -22.66
CA THR A 314 6.55 16.93 -22.98
C THR A 314 6.10 18.12 -22.15
N PHE A 315 5.55 19.15 -22.80
CA PHE A 315 4.87 20.27 -22.16
C PHE A 315 3.36 20.16 -22.33
N ASN A 316 2.68 19.50 -21.38
CA ASN A 316 1.26 19.19 -21.47
C ASN A 316 0.31 20.40 -21.27
N ASN A 317 0.85 21.62 -21.14
CA ASN A 317 0.09 22.87 -21.08
C ASN A 317 0.96 24.03 -21.58
N THR A 318 0.35 25.01 -22.28
CA THR A 318 1.01 26.21 -22.78
C THR A 318 1.53 27.14 -21.69
N GLY A 319 0.98 27.06 -20.48
CA GLY A 319 1.41 27.86 -19.32
C GLY A 319 2.66 27.35 -18.60
N VAL A 320 3.18 26.18 -18.97
CA VAL A 320 4.35 25.59 -18.29
C VAL A 320 5.63 26.23 -18.81
N THR A 321 6.42 26.80 -17.90
CA THR A 321 7.78 27.27 -18.18
C THR A 321 8.77 26.37 -17.46
N LEU A 322 9.74 25.80 -18.18
CA LEU A 322 10.91 25.15 -17.59
C LEU A 322 12.03 26.19 -17.45
N ASN A 323 12.24 26.72 -16.25
CA ASN A 323 13.37 27.61 -15.98
C ASN A 323 14.61 26.77 -15.62
N SER A 324 15.48 26.56 -16.61
CA SER A 324 16.76 25.87 -16.41
C SER A 324 17.91 26.88 -16.37
N PRO A 325 18.68 26.97 -15.27
CA PRO A 325 19.87 27.84 -15.23
C PRO A 325 21.03 27.30 -16.09
N GLN A 326 20.89 26.09 -16.64
CA GLN A 326 21.87 25.40 -17.49
C GLN A 326 21.16 24.74 -18.69
N THR A 327 21.87 23.94 -19.48
CA THR A 327 21.34 23.28 -20.69
C THR A 327 20.37 22.13 -20.37
N VAL A 328 19.37 21.97 -21.24
CA VAL A 328 18.63 20.71 -21.41
C VAL A 328 19.34 19.91 -22.49
N ILE A 329 19.72 18.67 -22.19
CA ILE A 329 20.50 17.80 -23.07
C ILE A 329 19.63 16.61 -23.48
N PHE A 330 19.57 16.34 -24.78
CA PHE A 330 18.94 15.14 -25.34
C PHE A 330 20.05 14.13 -25.64
N ASP A 331 20.23 13.15 -24.74
CA ASP A 331 21.32 12.17 -24.77
C ASP A 331 20.84 10.73 -24.99
N GLY A 332 19.60 10.58 -25.45
CA GLY A 332 18.98 9.32 -25.80
C GLY A 332 19.59 8.65 -27.03
N THR A 333 19.47 7.33 -27.10
CA THR A 333 19.85 6.55 -28.29
C THR A 333 18.69 6.33 -29.26
N ALA A 334 17.46 6.48 -28.78
CA ALA A 334 16.24 6.45 -29.59
C ALA A 334 15.91 7.85 -30.15
N ALA A 335 14.93 7.93 -31.05
CA ALA A 335 14.40 9.23 -31.46
C ALA A 335 13.76 9.93 -30.25
N GLN A 336 14.06 11.21 -30.10
CA GLN A 336 13.59 12.04 -28.98
C GLN A 336 12.74 13.17 -29.52
N GLN A 337 11.68 13.50 -28.80
CA GLN A 337 10.76 14.56 -29.18
C GLN A 337 10.62 15.61 -28.08
N ILE A 338 10.41 16.85 -28.53
CA ILE A 338 9.83 17.92 -27.73
C ILE A 338 8.42 18.11 -28.23
N SER A 339 7.43 17.99 -27.35
CA SER A 339 6.03 18.13 -27.72
C SER A 339 5.26 19.03 -26.76
N GLY A 340 4.09 19.50 -27.19
CA GLY A 340 3.24 20.38 -26.41
C GLY A 340 3.43 21.87 -26.71
N GLY A 341 3.05 22.74 -25.77
CA GLY A 341 2.96 24.19 -26.01
C GLY A 341 3.65 25.09 -25.00
N GLY A 342 4.42 24.54 -24.06
CA GLY A 342 5.13 25.31 -23.02
C GLY A 342 6.41 25.99 -23.53
N THR A 343 7.13 26.65 -22.63
CA THR A 343 8.42 27.30 -22.91
C THR A 343 9.53 26.62 -22.11
N ALA A 344 10.69 26.40 -22.74
CA ALA A 344 11.91 25.87 -22.12
C ALA A 344 13.04 26.91 -22.21
#